data_AF-A0A1W2A0G7-F1
#
_entry.id   AF-A0A1W2A0G7-F1
#
_cell.length_a   1.000
_cell.length_b   1.000
_cell.length_c   1.000
_cell.angle_alpha   90.00
_cell.angle_beta   90.00
_cell.angle_gamma   90.00
#
_symmetry.space_group_name_H-M   'P 1'
#
loop_
_entity.id
_entity.type
_entity.pdbx_description
1 polymer ?
#
loop_
_entity_poly.entity_id
_entity_poly.type
_entity_poly.pdbx_seq_one_letter_code
_entity_poly.pdbx_strand_id
1 'polypeptide(L)'
;MMDKNVLLAQFWANANQLVTPDGLEIDLHNDDLVVLSITLRNVEDYPYTLQLKAEFGLDAFAKEMETQLVDDLTEINLDLLFALLIAGKAAYSIFKQ
;
A
#
# COMPACT_ATOMS: atom_id res chain seq x y z
N MET A 1 -4.47 13.82 -11.84
CA MET A 1 -5.12 12.82 -10.96
C MET A 1 -5.94 11.92 -11.84
N MET A 2 -5.64 10.63 -11.79
CA MET A 2 -6.27 9.57 -12.58
C MET A 2 -7.77 9.44 -12.24
N ASP A 3 -8.58 9.07 -13.22
CA ASP A 3 -10.01 8.81 -13.00
C ASP A 3 -10.19 7.55 -12.12
N LYS A 4 -11.04 7.65 -11.10
CA LYS A 4 -11.34 6.56 -10.14
C LYS A 4 -11.70 5.26 -10.84
N ASN A 5 -12.48 5.31 -11.92
CA ASN A 5 -12.92 4.10 -12.62
C ASN A 5 -11.77 3.42 -13.37
N VAL A 6 -10.78 4.19 -13.84
CA VAL A 6 -9.59 3.62 -14.47
C VAL A 6 -8.72 2.94 -13.43
N LEU A 7 -8.57 3.54 -12.24
CA LEU A 7 -7.83 2.94 -11.14
C LEU A 7 -8.53 1.68 -10.61
N LEU A 8 -9.86 1.73 -10.46
CA LEU A 8 -10.68 0.58 -10.07
C LEU A 8 -10.57 -0.57 -11.08
N ALA A 9 -10.65 -0.27 -12.38
CA ALA A 9 -10.48 -1.26 -13.43
C ALA A 9 -9.09 -1.92 -13.39
N GLN A 10 -8.06 -1.15 -13.05
CA GLN A 10 -6.71 -1.67 -12.88
C GLN A 10 -6.63 -2.65 -11.70
N PHE A 11 -7.23 -2.33 -10.55
CA PHE A 11 -7.31 -3.27 -9.43
C PHE A 11 -8.06 -4.54 -9.81
N TRP A 12 -9.22 -4.43 -10.46
CA TRP A 12 -9.98 -5.61 -10.92
C TRP A 12 -9.19 -6.49 -11.91
N ALA A 13 -8.40 -5.88 -12.80
CA ALA A 13 -7.54 -6.60 -13.72
C ALA A 13 -6.41 -7.40 -13.01
N ASN A 14 -6.05 -7.02 -11.79
CA ASN A 14 -5.02 -7.65 -10.98
C ASN A 14 -5.60 -8.35 -9.74
N ALA A 15 -6.83 -8.86 -9.82
CA ALA A 15 -7.49 -9.56 -8.71
C ALA A 15 -7.52 -8.77 -7.38
N ASN A 16 -7.65 -7.44 -7.49
CA ASN A 16 -7.65 -6.48 -6.39
C ASN A 16 -6.34 -6.38 -5.61
N GLN A 17 -5.24 -6.86 -6.16
CA GLN A 17 -3.94 -6.85 -5.49
C GLN A 17 -2.83 -6.44 -6.47
N LEU A 18 -2.03 -5.47 -6.06
CA LEU A 18 -0.81 -5.08 -6.75
C LEU A 18 0.37 -5.24 -5.79
N VAL A 19 1.50 -5.70 -6.31
CA VAL A 19 2.73 -5.86 -5.50
C VAL A 19 3.85 -5.10 -6.18
N THR A 20 4.48 -4.19 -5.45
CA THR A 20 5.60 -3.40 -5.98
C THR A 20 6.91 -4.18 -5.88
N PRO A 21 7.99 -3.77 -6.57
CA PRO A 21 9.27 -4.50 -6.55
C PRO A 21 9.87 -4.68 -5.14
N ASP A 22 9.56 -3.77 -4.21
CA ASP A 22 10.02 -3.82 -2.82
C ASP A 22 9.18 -4.77 -1.94
N GLY A 23 8.17 -5.43 -2.52
CA GLY A 23 7.26 -6.32 -1.81
C GLY A 23 6.16 -5.59 -1.03
N LEU A 24 5.89 -4.32 -1.35
CA LEU A 24 4.74 -3.60 -0.82
C LEU A 24 3.48 -4.07 -1.54
N GLU A 25 2.48 -4.47 -0.77
CA GLU A 25 1.18 -4.92 -1.24
C GLU A 25 0.21 -3.72 -1.23
N ILE A 26 -0.51 -3.55 -2.33
CA ILE A 26 -1.58 -2.56 -2.48
C ILE A 26 -2.86 -3.33 -2.80
N ASP A 27 -3.72 -3.47 -1.81
CA ASP A 27 -4.96 -4.23 -1.91
C ASP A 27 -6.17 -3.30 -2.01
N LEU A 28 -7.16 -3.70 -2.81
CA LEU A 28 -8.47 -3.06 -2.87
C LEU A 28 -9.55 -3.93 -2.23
N HIS A 29 -10.28 -3.37 -1.26
CA HIS A 29 -11.40 -4.02 -0.61
C HIS A 29 -12.70 -3.25 -0.85
N ASN A 30 -13.77 -3.99 -1.14
CA ASN A 30 -15.13 -3.45 -1.32
C ASN A 30 -15.20 -2.26 -2.30
N ASP A 31 -14.38 -2.27 -3.36
CA ASP A 31 -14.29 -1.26 -4.42
C ASP A 31 -13.95 0.18 -3.96
N ASP A 32 -13.54 0.39 -2.70
CA ASP A 32 -13.23 1.73 -2.19
C ASP A 32 -12.10 1.78 -1.17
N LEU A 33 -11.87 0.74 -0.36
CA LEU A 33 -10.81 0.75 0.64
C LEU A 33 -9.50 0.23 0.04
N VAL A 34 -8.52 1.13 -0.14
CA VAL A 34 -7.16 0.77 -0.54
C VAL A 34 -6.29 0.59 0.70
N VAL A 35 -5.59 -0.53 0.77
CA VAL A 35 -4.64 -0.87 1.83
C VAL A 35 -3.25 -0.95 1.24
N LEU A 36 -2.34 -0.10 1.69
CA LEU A 36 -0.91 -0.31 1.46
C LEU A 36 -0.35 -1.05 2.66
N SER A 37 0.35 -2.15 2.44
CA SER A 37 1.01 -2.86 3.53
C SER A 37 2.31 -3.54 3.14
N ILE A 38 3.18 -3.72 4.11
CA ILE A 38 4.38 -4.54 3.97
C ILE A 38 4.68 -5.23 5.29
N THR A 39 5.10 -6.49 5.21
CA THR A 39 5.50 -7.29 6.36
C THR A 39 7.00 -7.51 6.33
N LEU A 40 7.71 -6.94 7.31
CA LEU A 40 9.15 -7.03 7.47
C LEU A 40 9.49 -8.05 8.55
N ARG A 41 10.37 -8.99 8.20
CA ARG A 41 10.90 -10.00 9.10
C ARG A 41 12.43 -9.95 9.06
N ASN A 42 13.06 -10.04 10.23
CA ASN A 42 14.50 -10.25 10.27
C ASN A 42 14.84 -11.67 9.80
N VAL A 43 15.97 -11.84 9.12
CA VAL A 43 16.40 -13.10 8.50
C VAL A 43 16.88 -14.10 9.57
N GLU A 44 17.27 -13.64 10.76
CA GLU A 44 17.64 -14.48 11.91
C GLU A 44 16.42 -14.91 12.75
N ASP A 45 16.63 -15.70 13.82
CA ASP A 45 15.62 -16.16 14.81
C ASP A 45 15.08 -15.00 15.68
N TYR A 46 14.78 -13.86 15.06
CA TYR A 46 14.13 -12.76 15.73
C TYR A 46 12.64 -13.10 15.87
N PRO A 47 12.09 -13.12 17.11
CA PRO A 47 10.74 -13.62 17.35
C PRO A 47 9.66 -12.62 16.93
N TYR A 48 10.04 -11.49 16.31
CA TYR A 48 9.13 -10.40 16.00
C TYR A 48 9.05 -10.15 14.49
N THR A 49 7.82 -9.93 14.03
CA THR A 49 7.50 -9.47 12.68
C THR A 49 6.87 -8.08 12.77
N LEU A 50 7.32 -7.15 11.92
CA LEU A 50 6.76 -5.81 11.83
C LEU A 50 5.86 -5.74 10.60
N GLN A 51 4.61 -5.30 10.77
CA GLN A 51 3.76 -4.93 9.65
C GLN A 51 3.57 -3.41 9.67
N LEU A 52 3.83 -2.78 8.53
CA LEU A 52 3.46 -1.39 8.26
C LEU A 52 2.22 -1.39 7.39
N LYS A 53 1.27 -0.50 7.69
CA LYS A 53 0.01 -0.43 6.96
C LYS A 53 -0.54 1.00 6.91
N ALA A 54 -1.04 1.41 5.75
CA ALA A 54 -1.82 2.62 5.55
C ALA A 54 -3.14 2.29 4.85
N GLU A 55 -4.20 3.01 5.20
CA GLU A 55 -5.54 2.79 4.66
C GLU A 55 -6.11 4.09 4.10
N PHE A 56 -6.72 4.00 2.92
CA PHE A 56 -7.27 5.13 2.21
C PHE A 56 -8.58 4.74 1.52
N GLY A 57 -9.52 5.68 1.39
CA GLY A 57 -10.54 5.57 0.35
C GLY A 57 -9.88 5.74 -1.03
N LEU A 58 -10.45 5.14 -2.09
CA LEU A 58 -9.83 5.06 -3.41
C LEU A 58 -9.51 6.46 -4.00
N ASP A 59 -10.40 7.42 -3.80
CA ASP A 59 -10.19 8.81 -4.22
C ASP A 59 -9.11 9.53 -3.39
N ALA A 60 -9.05 9.23 -2.08
CA ALA A 60 -8.02 9.78 -1.19
C ALA A 60 -6.65 9.18 -1.51
N PHE A 61 -6.59 7.90 -1.85
CA PHE A 61 -5.38 7.21 -2.30
C PHE A 61 -4.82 7.86 -3.57
N ALA A 62 -5.65 7.99 -4.62
CA ALA A 62 -5.23 8.59 -5.89
C ALA A 62 -4.71 10.02 -5.72
N LYS A 63 -5.28 10.76 -4.76
CA LYS A 63 -4.82 12.11 -4.42
C LYS A 63 -3.52 12.09 -3.62
N GLU A 64 -3.44 11.26 -2.59
CA GLU A 64 -2.29 11.21 -1.67
C GLU A 64 -1.03 10.69 -2.37
N MET A 65 -1.18 9.70 -3.25
CA MET A 65 -0.08 9.14 -4.05
C MET A 65 0.18 9.95 -5.33
N GLU A 66 -0.53 11.05 -5.53
CA GLU A 66 -0.49 11.89 -6.73
C GLU A 66 -0.63 11.11 -8.06
N THR A 67 -1.35 9.98 -8.03
CA THR A 67 -1.44 9.03 -9.16
C THR A 67 -2.06 9.70 -10.38
N GLN A 68 -1.30 9.77 -11.47
CA GLN A 68 -1.72 10.32 -12.76
C GLN A 68 -1.86 9.22 -13.80
N LEU A 69 -1.00 8.21 -13.75
CA LEU A 69 -0.94 7.05 -14.63
C LEU A 69 -0.88 5.75 -13.82
N VAL A 70 -1.17 4.62 -14.47
CA VAL A 70 -1.05 3.30 -13.85
C VAL A 70 0.39 3.02 -13.41
N ASP A 71 1.37 3.47 -14.20
CA ASP A 71 2.79 3.26 -13.94
C ASP A 71 3.24 3.91 -12.62
N ASP A 72 2.60 5.00 -12.19
CA ASP A 72 2.89 5.69 -10.93
C ASP A 72 2.64 4.78 -9.71
N LEU A 73 1.78 3.77 -9.82
CA LEU A 73 1.56 2.77 -8.76
C LEU A 73 2.82 1.94 -8.49
N THR A 74 3.70 1.81 -9.48
CA THR A 74 4.98 1.09 -9.33
C THR A 74 6.05 1.92 -8.64
N GLU A 75 5.85 3.24 -8.55
CA GLU A 75 6.75 4.17 -7.84
C GLU A 75 6.47 4.20 -6.33
N ILE A 76 5.34 3.66 -5.89
CA ILE A 76 5.00 3.47 -4.48
C ILE A 76 6.00 2.47 -3.87
N ASN A 77 6.77 2.95 -2.90
CA ASN A 77 7.88 2.21 -2.32
C ASN A 77 7.87 2.25 -0.79
N LEU A 78 8.83 1.56 -0.18
CA LEU A 78 8.94 1.48 1.27
C LEU A 78 9.21 2.84 1.93
N ASP A 79 10.03 3.69 1.30
CA ASP A 79 10.35 5.02 1.82
C ASP A 79 9.09 5.90 1.95
N LEU A 80 8.18 5.82 0.98
CA LEU A 80 6.90 6.49 1.03
C LEU A 80 6.05 6.00 2.20
N LEU A 81 6.02 4.68 2.45
CA LEU A 81 5.26 4.12 3.57
C LEU A 81 5.83 4.58 4.93
N PHE A 82 7.14 4.72 5.06
CA PHE A 82 7.76 5.34 6.23
C PHE A 82 7.44 6.83 6.36
N ALA A 83 7.40 7.58 5.26
CA ALA A 83 6.99 8.97 5.27
C ALA A 83 5.52 9.12 5.73
N LEU A 84 4.63 8.23 5.27
CA LEU A 84 3.23 8.16 5.73
C LEU A 84 3.14 7.84 7.23
N LEU A 85 4.01 6.95 7.74
CA LEU A 85 4.09 6.66 9.18
C LEU A 85 4.50 7.91 9.97
N ILE A 86 5.54 8.63 9.54
CA ILE A 86 6.00 9.87 10.20
C ILE A 86 4.91 10.95 10.17
N ALA A 87 4.13 11.01 9.07
CA ALA A 87 3.00 11.92 8.93
C ALA A 87 1.75 11.50 9.72
N GLY A 88 1.76 10.34 10.39
CA GLY A 88 0.62 9.81 11.15
C GLY A 88 -0.51 9.25 10.28
N LYS A 89 -0.24 8.94 9.02
CA LYS A 89 -1.19 8.35 8.05
C LYS A 89 -1.03 6.84 7.87
N ALA A 90 0.04 6.27 8.41
CA ALA A 90 0.24 4.84 8.51
C ALA A 90 0.36 4.42 9.98
N ALA A 91 0.11 3.15 10.25
CA ALA A 91 0.33 2.51 11.54
C ALA A 91 1.29 1.33 11.38
N TYR A 92 1.87 0.91 12.49
CA TYR A 92 2.65 -0.31 12.54
C TYR A 92 2.15 -1.25 13.63
N SER A 93 2.31 -2.54 13.41
CA SER A 93 2.02 -3.59 14.38
C SER A 93 3.23 -4.51 14.50
N ILE A 94 3.52 -4.92 15.73
CA ILE A 94 4.59 -5.89 16.01
C ILE A 94 3.93 -7.17 16.48
N PHE A 95 4.15 -8.26 15.76
CA PHE A 95 3.64 -9.59 16.08
C PHE A 95 4.77 -10.47 16.61
N LYS A 96 4.46 -11.32 17.59
CA LYS A 96 5.36 -12.38 18.02
C LYS A 96 5.02 -13.66 17.25
N GLN A 97 6.02 -14.30 16.63
CA GLN A 97 5.86 -15.62 16.01
C GLN A 97 5.78 -16.73 17.06
#